data_AF-A0A8J8DGR1-F1
#
_entry.id   AF-A0A8J8DGR1-F1
#
_cell.length_a   1.000
_cell.length_b   1.000
_cell.length_c   1.000
_cell.angle_alpha   90.00
_cell.angle_beta   90.00
_cell.angle_gamma   90.00
#
_symmetry.space_group_name_H-M   'P 1'
#
loop_
_entity.id
_entity.type
_entity.pdbx_description
1 polymer ?
#
loop_
_entity_poly.entity_id
_entity_poly.type
_entity_poly.pdbx_seq_one_letter_code
_entity_poly.pdbx_strand_id
1 'polypeptide(L)'
;MKAKTAIAIVEWTSLPLLLFAGLLVISGYGLTSEAARNASLGLLTFSRSQAIHLSRLVKLGFVSLLLLHTYAGTEVLAKKMEKNNRKLAALMEYSVLAFLIYVGWIAVNGEFGG
;
A
#
# COMPACT_ATOMS: atom_id res chain seq x y z
N MET A 1 -15.82 -10.83 6.64
CA MET A 1 -15.05 -10.93 7.92
C MET A 1 -15.87 -10.43 9.14
N LYS A 2 -15.51 -10.68 10.42
CA LYS A 2 -16.17 -10.00 11.58
C LYS A 2 -15.77 -8.52 11.62
N ALA A 3 -16.70 -7.60 11.92
CA ALA A 3 -16.43 -6.16 11.87
C ALA A 3 -15.27 -5.72 12.79
N LYS A 4 -15.19 -6.27 14.01
CA LYS A 4 -14.08 -6.01 14.94
C LYS A 4 -12.71 -6.42 14.37
N THR A 5 -12.64 -7.55 13.68
CA THR A 5 -11.41 -8.03 13.03
C THR A 5 -11.00 -7.12 11.89
N ALA A 6 -11.96 -6.68 11.07
CA ALA A 6 -11.69 -5.76 9.97
C ALA A 6 -11.10 -4.43 10.47
N ILE A 7 -11.68 -3.86 11.53
CA ILE A 7 -11.18 -2.63 12.17
C ILE A 7 -9.76 -2.84 12.72
N ALA A 8 -9.53 -3.94 13.46
CA ALA A 8 -8.21 -4.23 14.03
C ALA A 8 -7.13 -4.37 12.94
N ILE A 9 -7.45 -4.99 11.79
CA ILE A 9 -6.53 -5.08 10.66
C ILE A 9 -6.22 -3.69 10.10
N VAL A 10 -7.23 -2.84 9.90
CA VAL A 10 -7.05 -1.47 9.40
C VAL A 10 -6.14 -0.68 10.32
N GLU A 11 -6.40 -0.71 11.63
CA GLU A 11 -5.61 -0.03 12.65
C GLU A 11 -4.17 -0.54 12.65
N TRP A 12 -3.96 -1.85 12.67
CA TRP A 12 -2.63 -2.45 12.74
C TRP A 12 -1.81 -2.23 11.47
N THR A 13 -2.45 -2.20 10.30
CA THR A 13 -1.79 -1.96 9.02
C THR A 13 -1.54 -0.47 8.74
N SER A 14 -2.29 0.45 9.34
CA SER A 14 -2.23 1.88 9.04
C SER A 14 -0.85 2.51 9.28
N LEU A 15 -0.26 2.31 10.46
CA LEU A 15 1.04 2.89 10.80
C LEU A 15 2.20 2.25 10.01
N PRO A 16 2.31 0.90 9.91
CA PRO A 16 3.31 0.29 9.02
C PRO A 16 3.18 0.77 7.58
N LEU A 17 1.95 0.82 7.03
CA LEU A 17 1.71 1.28 5.67
C LEU A 17 2.17 2.72 5.47
N LEU A 18 1.91 3.61 6.43
CA LEU A 18 2.40 4.99 6.42
C LEU A 18 3.93 5.07 6.39
N LEU A 19 4.61 4.24 7.18
CA LEU A 19 6.08 4.20 7.20
C LEU A 19 6.65 3.73 5.85
N PHE A 20 6.10 2.66 5.27
CA PHE A 20 6.52 2.19 3.95
C PHE A 20 6.22 3.21 2.85
N ALA A 21 5.05 3.85 2.88
CA ALA A 21 4.70 4.93 1.96
C ALA A 21 5.70 6.10 2.07
N GLY A 22 6.01 6.52 3.29
CA GLY A 22 7.00 7.57 3.55
C GLY A 22 8.38 7.20 3.02
N LEU A 23 8.84 5.97 3.24
CA LEU A 23 10.10 5.48 2.69
C LEU A 23 10.11 5.51 1.16
N LEU A 24 9.05 5.04 0.50
CA LEU A 24 8.94 5.04 -0.96
C LEU A 24 8.90 6.46 -1.53
N VAL A 25 8.16 7.38 -0.89
CA VAL A 25 8.09 8.79 -1.29
C VAL A 25 9.46 9.47 -1.15
N ILE A 26 10.07 9.37 0.03
CA ILE A 26 11.36 10.01 0.33
C ILE A 26 12.47 9.45 -0.58
N SER A 27 12.51 8.13 -0.76
CA SER A 27 13.47 7.50 -1.67
C SER A 27 13.22 7.85 -3.13
N GLY A 28 11.96 7.99 -3.56
CA GLY A 28 11.59 8.46 -4.89
C GLY A 28 12.09 9.87 -5.18
N TYR A 29 11.88 10.81 -4.25
CA TYR A 29 12.45 12.17 -4.35
C TYR A 29 13.97 12.17 -4.36
N GLY A 30 14.61 11.29 -3.57
CA GLY A 30 16.06 11.15 -3.57
C GLY A 30 16.63 10.61 -4.88
N LEU A 31 15.82 9.92 -5.71
CA LEU A 31 16.20 9.51 -7.07
C LEU A 31 16.07 10.66 -8.07
N THR A 32 14.99 11.43 -8.00
CA THR A 32 14.62 12.38 -9.05
C THR A 32 15.06 13.82 -8.81
N SER A 33 15.40 14.19 -7.57
CA SER A 33 15.65 15.59 -7.21
C SER A 33 16.94 15.79 -6.41
N GLU A 34 17.84 16.63 -6.95
CA GLU A 34 19.04 17.10 -6.23
C GLU A 34 18.71 17.92 -5.00
N ALA A 35 17.68 18.78 -5.05
CA ALA A 35 17.28 19.60 -3.91
C ALA A 35 16.91 18.75 -2.69
N ALA A 36 16.09 17.71 -2.89
CA ALA A 36 15.74 16.72 -1.88
C ALA A 36 16.97 15.98 -1.31
N ARG A 37 17.95 15.61 -2.15
CA ARG A 37 19.21 15.02 -1.68
C ARG A 37 20.00 15.99 -0.82
N ASN A 38 20.12 17.25 -1.22
CA ASN A 38 20.83 18.28 -0.47
C ASN A 38 20.14 18.60 0.86
N ALA A 39 18.79 18.70 0.85
CA ALA A 39 17.98 18.93 2.04
C ALA A 39 18.08 17.78 3.06
N SER A 40 18.42 16.57 2.61
CA SER A 40 18.64 15.42 3.49
C SER A 40 19.95 15.47 4.27
N LEU A 41 20.82 16.47 4.03
CA LEU A 41 22.12 16.64 4.70
C LEU A 41 23.01 15.39 4.62
N GLY A 42 22.96 14.68 3.49
CA GLY A 42 23.75 13.45 3.25
C GLY A 42 23.10 12.15 3.76
N LEU A 43 21.90 12.20 4.33
CA LEU A 43 21.14 11.00 4.67
C LEU A 43 20.67 10.26 3.40
N LEU A 44 20.16 10.99 2.41
CA LEU A 44 19.77 10.48 1.10
C LEU A 44 20.85 10.80 0.06
N THR A 45 21.50 9.75 -0.42
CA THR A 45 22.30 9.77 -1.64
C THR A 45 21.55 9.04 -2.75
N PHE A 46 21.89 9.28 -4.02
CA PHE A 46 21.26 8.57 -5.14
C PHE A 46 21.30 7.05 -4.94
N SER A 47 22.46 6.49 -4.57
CA SER A 47 22.63 5.05 -4.35
C SER A 47 21.79 4.52 -3.18
N ARG A 48 21.68 5.27 -2.06
CA ARG A 48 20.83 4.86 -0.93
C ARG A 48 19.35 4.94 -1.29
N SER A 49 18.94 6.00 -1.98
CA SER A 49 17.59 6.15 -2.50
C SER A 49 17.23 5.02 -3.46
N GLN A 50 18.14 4.65 -4.36
CA GLN A 50 17.96 3.50 -5.25
C GLN A 50 17.81 2.19 -4.47
N ALA A 51 18.71 1.94 -3.50
CA ALA A 51 18.67 0.73 -2.69
C ALA A 51 17.35 0.59 -1.89
N ILE A 52 16.83 1.69 -1.33
CA ILE A 52 15.56 1.70 -0.60
C ILE A 52 14.38 1.54 -1.56
N HIS A 53 14.32 2.35 -2.62
CA HIS A 53 13.16 2.42 -3.52
C HIS A 53 12.99 1.14 -4.34
N LEU A 54 14.10 0.53 -4.77
CA LEU A 54 14.09 -0.72 -5.53
C LEU A 54 14.16 -1.96 -4.63
N SER A 55 14.24 -1.79 -3.31
CA SER A 55 14.25 -2.93 -2.39
C SER A 55 12.97 -3.75 -2.53
N ARG A 56 13.15 -5.02 -2.88
CA ARG A 56 12.08 -6.01 -2.98
C ARG A 56 11.32 -6.15 -1.67
N LEU A 57 12.03 -6.13 -0.54
CA LEU A 57 11.42 -6.21 0.80
C LEU A 57 10.48 -5.02 1.05
N VAL A 58 10.91 -3.81 0.66
CA VAL A 58 10.13 -2.58 0.83
C VAL A 58 8.89 -2.61 -0.06
N LYS A 59 9.06 -2.95 -1.34
CA LYS A 59 7.95 -3.02 -2.30
C LYS A 59 6.93 -4.09 -1.93
N LEU A 60 7.37 -5.32 -1.66
CA LEU A 60 6.46 -6.41 -1.28
C LEU A 60 5.80 -6.17 0.08
N GLY A 61 6.54 -5.61 1.05
CA GLY A 61 5.98 -5.21 2.35
C GLY A 61 4.89 -4.15 2.20
N PHE A 62 5.16 -3.09 1.44
CA PHE A 62 4.19 -2.04 1.13
C PHE A 62 2.95 -2.61 0.44
N VAL A 63 3.12 -3.38 -0.64
CA VAL A 63 1.99 -3.95 -1.38
C VAL A 63 1.18 -4.90 -0.50
N SER A 64 1.82 -5.76 0.28
CA SER A 64 1.11 -6.70 1.16
C SER A 64 0.26 -5.97 2.20
N LEU A 65 0.82 -4.93 2.83
CA LEU A 65 0.10 -4.09 3.77
C LEU A 65 -1.04 -3.31 3.09
N LEU A 66 -0.80 -2.77 1.90
CA LEU A 66 -1.81 -2.05 1.12
C LEU A 66 -2.99 -2.97 0.79
N LEU A 67 -2.72 -4.17 0.28
CA LEU A 67 -3.75 -5.14 -0.08
C LEU A 67 -4.61 -5.51 1.14
N LEU A 68 -3.96 -5.80 2.26
CA LEU A 68 -4.63 -6.16 3.50
C LEU A 68 -5.46 -4.99 4.07
N HIS A 69 -4.89 -3.79 4.09
CA HIS A 69 -5.55 -2.58 4.57
C HIS A 69 -6.78 -2.23 3.73
N THR A 70 -6.63 -2.23 2.40
CA THR A 70 -7.72 -1.92 1.46
C THR A 70 -8.83 -2.95 1.54
N TYR A 71 -8.51 -4.25 1.63
CA TYR A 71 -9.52 -5.30 1.78
C TYR A 71 -10.33 -5.12 3.08
N ALA A 72 -9.64 -4.97 4.22
CA ALA A 72 -10.30 -4.82 5.51
C ALA A 72 -11.10 -3.52 5.62
N GLY A 73 -10.56 -2.40 5.11
CA GLY A 73 -11.25 -1.10 5.07
C GLY A 73 -12.49 -1.13 4.19
N THR A 74 -12.43 -1.83 3.06
CA THR A 74 -13.58 -2.02 2.17
C THR A 74 -14.67 -2.84 2.83
N GLU A 75 -14.34 -3.92 3.54
CA GLU A 75 -15.33 -4.71 4.31
C GLU A 75 -16.05 -3.86 5.37
N VAL A 76 -15.34 -2.96 6.06
CA VAL A 76 -15.96 -2.02 7.02
C VAL A 76 -16.92 -1.08 6.30
N LEU A 77 -16.50 -0.51 5.18
CA LEU A 77 -17.31 0.44 4.40
C LEU A 77 -18.52 -0.25 3.75
N ALA A 78 -18.34 -1.46 3.21
CA ALA A 78 -19.38 -2.23 2.54
C ALA A 78 -20.51 -2.59 3.52
N LYS A 79 -20.17 -3.01 4.74
CA LYS A 79 -21.16 -3.27 5.80
C LYS A 79 -21.94 -2.03 6.22
N LYS A 80 -21.27 -0.87 6.25
CA LYS A 80 -21.95 0.41 6.52
C LYS A 80 -22.92 0.75 5.39
N MET A 81 -22.50 0.50 4.14
CA MET A 81 -23.28 0.78 2.95
C MET A 81 -24.43 -0.21 2.72
N GLU A 82 -24.28 -1.47 3.12
CA GLU A 82 -25.27 -2.52 2.93
C GLU A 82 -26.62 -2.17 3.56
N LYS A 83 -26.59 -1.43 4.68
CA LYS A 83 -27.79 -0.90 5.35
C LYS A 83 -28.63 0.02 4.45
N ASN A 84 -27.98 0.73 3.53
CA ASN A 84 -28.62 1.72 2.65
C ASN A 84 -28.80 1.19 1.21
N ASN A 85 -27.79 0.51 0.67
CA ASN A 85 -27.78 0.01 -0.70
C ASN A 85 -26.91 -1.24 -0.84
N ARG A 86 -27.56 -2.41 -0.76
CA ARG A 86 -26.90 -3.72 -0.88
C ARG A 86 -26.22 -3.95 -2.22
N LYS A 87 -26.79 -3.45 -3.33
CA LYS A 87 -26.18 -3.58 -4.66
C LYS A 87 -24.87 -2.80 -4.77
N LEU A 88 -24.86 -1.58 -4.23
CA LEU A 88 -23.66 -0.75 -4.20
C LEU A 88 -22.57 -1.35 -3.31
N ALA A 89 -22.94 -1.89 -2.15
CA ALA A 89 -22.00 -2.60 -1.27
C ALA A 89 -21.33 -3.78 -1.99
N ALA A 90 -22.11 -4.62 -2.67
CA ALA A 90 -21.59 -5.75 -3.44
C ALA A 90 -20.69 -5.29 -4.60
N LEU A 91 -21.10 -4.27 -5.36
CA LEU A 91 -20.30 -3.73 -6.46
C LEU A 91 -18.93 -3.23 -5.95
N MET A 92 -18.91 -2.56 -4.80
CA MET A 92 -17.69 -2.05 -4.19
C MET A 92 -16.76 -3.18 -3.75
N GLU A 93 -17.28 -4.22 -3.11
CA GLU A 93 -16.51 -5.41 -2.73
C GLU A 93 -15.89 -6.09 -3.95
N TYR A 94 -16.67 -6.34 -5.01
CA TYR A 94 -16.16 -6.97 -6.23
C TYR A 94 -15.14 -6.11 -6.96
N SER A 95 -15.37 -4.80 -7.04
CA SER A 95 -14.44 -3.87 -7.70
C SER A 95 -13.10 -3.81 -6.97
N VAL A 96 -13.14 -3.75 -5.63
CA VAL A 96 -11.93 -3.80 -4.82
C VAL A 96 -11.25 -5.15 -4.95
N LEU A 97 -11.97 -6.26 -4.90
CA LEU A 97 -11.37 -7.60 -5.06
C LEU A 97 -10.65 -7.74 -6.40
N ALA A 98 -11.26 -7.29 -7.50
CA ALA A 98 -10.63 -7.27 -8.81
C ALA A 98 -9.36 -6.39 -8.83
N PHE A 99 -9.41 -5.20 -8.24
CA PHE A 99 -8.25 -4.33 -8.10
C PHE A 99 -7.12 -4.98 -7.28
N LEU A 100 -7.44 -5.62 -6.16
CA LEU A 100 -6.47 -6.29 -5.30
C LEU A 100 -5.79 -7.46 -6.02
N ILE A 101 -6.55 -8.26 -6.77
CA ILE A 101 -6.00 -9.35 -7.60
C ILE A 101 -5.04 -8.79 -8.65
N TYR A 102 -5.44 -7.73 -9.34
CA TYR A 102 -4.60 -7.09 -10.37
C TYR A 102 -3.30 -6.53 -9.79
N VAL A 103 -3.37 -5.79 -8.68
CA VAL A 103 -2.19 -5.24 -8.00
C VAL A 103 -1.28 -6.35 -7.48
N GLY A 104 -1.86 -7.39 -6.85
CA GLY A 104 -1.11 -8.55 -6.40
C GLY A 104 -0.41 -9.29 -7.54
N TRP A 105 -1.10 -9.47 -8.67
CA TRP A 105 -0.53 -10.08 -9.87
C TRP A 105 0.65 -9.29 -10.41
N ILE A 106 0.52 -7.97 -10.54
CA ILE A 106 1.62 -7.10 -10.99
C ILE A 106 2.80 -7.14 -10.01
N ALA A 107 2.53 -7.06 -8.71
CA ALA A 107 3.60 -7.05 -7.71
C ALA A 107 4.38 -8.36 -7.71
N VAL A 108 3.70 -9.50 -7.85
CA VAL A 108 4.38 -10.79 -7.96
C VAL A 108 5.14 -10.90 -9.28
N ASN A 109 4.50 -10.71 -10.43
CA ASN A 109 5.18 -10.90 -11.71
C ASN A 109 6.25 -9.83 -11.99
N GLY A 110 6.08 -8.61 -11.49
CA GLY A 110 7.05 -7.53 -11.60
C GLY A 110 8.29 -7.72 -10.72
N GLU A 111 8.15 -8.35 -9.55
CA GLU A 111 9.29 -8.64 -8.65
C GLU A 111 9.96 -9.99 -8.92
N PHE A 112 9.27 -10.93 -9.57
CA PHE A 112 9.79 -12.28 -9.89
C PHE A 112 10.11 -12.49 -11.38
N GLY A 113 9.71 -11.58 -12.27
CA GLY A 113 9.91 -11.68 -13.72
C GLY A 113 11.10 -10.88 -14.27
N GLY A 114 11.99 -10.40 -13.40
CA GLY A 114 13.24 -9.73 -13.76
C GLY A 114 14.46 -10.61 -13.58
#